data_AF-A0A538JME1-F1
#
_entry.id   AF-A0A538JME1-F1
#
_cell.length_a   1.000
_cell.length_b   1.000
_cell.length_c   1.000
_cell.angle_alpha   90.00
_cell.angle_beta   90.00
_cell.angle_gamma   90.00
#
_symmetry.space_group_name_H-M   'P 1'
#
loop_
_entity.id
_entity.type
_entity.pdbx_description
1 polymer ?
#
loop_
_entity_poly.entity_id
_entity_poly.type
_entity_poly.pdbx_seq_one_letter_code
_entity_poly.pdbx_strand_id
1 'polypeptide(L)' 'MSTSPDDEIVNVLSRWLARHVDDGELRDEVAAIGTGELTADQAEAVDELLVALRNGAPRGELEVAVRETLEALALG' A
#
# COMPACT_ATOMS: atom_id res chain seq x y z
N MET A 1 -6.72 21.07 2.35
CA MET A 1 -7.02 19.90 3.18
C MET A 1 -5.76 19.06 3.13
N SER A 2 -5.13 18.80 4.27
CA SER A 2 -4.06 17.80 4.29
C SER A 2 -4.74 16.45 4.12
N THR A 3 -4.45 15.75 3.03
CA THR A 3 -4.89 14.37 2.86
C THR A 3 -4.08 13.55 3.85
N SER A 4 -4.74 12.71 4.65
CA SER A 4 -4.05 11.89 5.64
C SER A 4 -3.21 10.82 4.91
N PRO A 5 -2.07 10.36 5.47
CA PRO A 5 -1.20 9.38 4.79
C PRO A 5 -1.90 8.08 4.41
N ASP A 6 -2.86 7.61 5.20
CA ASP A 6 -3.74 6.47 4.91
C ASP A 6 -4.58 6.71 3.64
N ASP A 7 -5.23 7.86 3.50
CA ASP A 7 -6.00 8.22 2.30
C ASP A 7 -5.12 8.26 1.04
N GLU A 8 -3.90 8.79 1.14
CA GLU A 8 -2.95 8.83 0.03
C GLU A 8 -2.51 7.42 -0.37
N ILE A 9 -2.19 6.56 0.61
CA ILE A 9 -1.83 5.16 0.35
C ILE A 9 -3.00 4.42 -0.30
N VAL A 10 -4.23 4.56 0.22
CA VAL A 10 -5.44 3.95 -0.36
C VAL A 10 -5.61 4.33 -1.83
N ASN A 11 -5.37 5.60 -2.18
CA ASN A 11 -5.45 6.07 -3.56
C ASN A 11 -4.39 5.41 -4.46
N VAL A 12 -3.14 5.32 -4.01
CA VAL A 12 -2.05 4.66 -4.76
C VAL A 12 -2.37 3.17 -4.98
N LEU A 13 -2.78 2.46 -3.93
CA LEU A 13 -3.17 1.05 -3.98
C LEU A 13 -4.34 0.80 -4.96
N SER A 14 -5.34 1.68 -4.94
CA SER A 14 -6.50 1.61 -5.84
C SER A 14 -6.12 1.79 -7.30
N ARG A 15 -5.22 2.74 -7.61
CA ARG A 15 -4.70 2.94 -8.98
C ARG A 15 -3.92 1.73 -9.47
N TRP A 16 -3.16 1.06 -8.59
CA TRP A 16 -2.44 -0.16 -8.95
C TRP A 16 -3.38 -1.33 -9.26
N LEU A 17 -4.45 -1.51 -8.48
CA LEU A 17 -5.50 -2.50 -8.79
C LEU A 17 -6.18 -2.20 -10.13
N ALA A 18 -6.40 -0.92 -10.43
CA ALA A 18 -6.94 -0.45 -11.71
C ALA A 18 -5.92 -0.50 -12.87
N ARG A 19 -4.70 -1.00 -12.65
CA ARG A 19 -3.62 -1.11 -13.65
C ARG A 19 -3.16 0.24 -14.21
N HIS A 20 -3.25 1.30 -13.42
CA HIS A 20 -2.76 2.64 -13.78
C HIS A 20 -1.31 2.89 -13.36
N VAL A 21 -0.79 2.14 -12.39
CA VAL A 21 0.60 2.19 -11.94
C VAL A 21 1.17 0.77 -11.88
N ASP A 22 2.47 0.64 -12.08
CA ASP A 22 3.18 -0.65 -11.99
C ASP A 22 3.70 -0.94 -10.57
N ASP A 23 4.30 -2.12 -10.37
CA ASP A 23 4.76 -2.58 -9.05
C ASP A 23 5.89 -1.70 -8.49
N GLY A 24 6.73 -1.12 -9.36
CA GLY A 24 7.83 -0.24 -8.96
C GLY A 24 7.32 1.14 -8.54
N GLU A 25 6.42 1.71 -9.34
CA GLU A 25 5.75 2.98 -9.03
C GLU A 25 4.92 2.88 -7.75
N LEU A 26 4.17 1.79 -7.57
CA LEU A 26 3.44 1.49 -6.32
C LEU A 26 4.38 1.53 -5.11
N ARG A 27 5.51 0.82 -5.19
CA ARG A 27 6.48 0.74 -4.10
C ARG A 27 7.07 2.11 -3.76
N ASP A 28 7.45 2.87 -4.78
CA ASP A 28 8.13 4.16 -4.61
C ASP A 28 7.18 5.22 -4.03
N GLU A 29 5.94 5.27 -4.51
CA GLU A 29 4.94 6.19 -3.99
C GLU A 29 4.54 5.86 -2.55
N VAL A 30 4.26 4.59 -2.23
CA VAL A 30 3.91 4.18 -0.86
C VAL A 30 5.07 4.46 0.11
N ALA A 31 6.31 4.17 -0.29
CA ALA A 31 7.48 4.45 0.53
C ALA A 31 7.71 5.96 0.73
N ALA A 32 7.37 6.80 -0.24
CA ALA A 32 7.50 8.25 -0.16
C ALA A 32 6.46 8.89 0.78
N ILE A 33 5.23 8.36 0.82
CA ILE A 33 4.19 8.78 1.77
C ILE A 33 4.62 8.41 3.20
N GLY A 34 5.13 7.18 3.37
CA GLY A 34 5.58 6.67 4.66
C GLY A 34 4.43 6.29 5.61
N THR A 35 4.78 5.69 6.74
CA THR A 35 3.82 5.09 7.69
C THR A 35 3.75 5.83 9.03
N GLY A 36 4.37 7.02 9.14
CA GLY A 36 4.61 7.68 10.42
C GLY A 36 3.36 8.15 11.18
N GLU A 37 2.24 8.33 10.49
CA GLU A 37 0.94 8.72 11.09
C GLU A 37 -0.08 7.57 11.11
N LEU A 38 0.33 6.37 10.67
CA LEU A 38 -0.52 5.17 10.68
C LEU A 38 -0.54 4.52 12.07
N THR A 39 -1.57 3.73 12.36
CA THR A 39 -1.56 2.83 13.52
C THR A 39 -0.52 1.72 13.33
N ALA A 40 -0.16 1.03 14.42
CA ALA A 40 0.86 -0.04 14.35
C ALA A 40 0.44 -1.14 13.35
N ASP A 41 -0.82 -1.55 13.39
CA ASP A 41 -1.36 -2.61 12.53
C ASP A 41 -1.41 -2.17 11.05
N GLN A 42 -1.78 -0.91 10.80
CA GLN A 42 -1.74 -0.31 9.46
C GLN A 42 -0.31 -0.21 8.92
N ALA A 43 0.64 0.25 9.75
CA ALA A 43 2.04 0.36 9.37
C ALA A 43 2.65 -1.01 9.05
N GLU A 44 2.34 -2.04 9.86
CA GLU A 44 2.76 -3.42 9.62
C GLU A 44 2.24 -3.94 8.26
N ALA A 45 0.94 -3.76 7.98
CA ALA A 45 0.35 -4.18 6.70
C ALA A 45 0.98 -3.47 5.48
N VAL A 46 1.35 -2.20 5.62
CA VAL A 46 2.05 -1.45 4.56
C VAL A 46 3.49 -1.95 4.39
N ASP A 47 4.20 -2.23 5.49
CA ASP A 47 5.57 -2.74 5.44
C ASP A 47 5.64 -4.14 4.81
N GLU A 48 4.70 -5.03 5.14
CA GLU A 48 4.57 -6.35 4.53
C GLU A 48 4.35 -6.26 3.01
N LEU A 49 3.48 -5.37 2.56
CA LEU A 49 3.28 -5.11 1.14
C LEU A 49 4.56 -4.63 0.46
N LEU A 50 5.28 -3.68 1.07
CA LEU A 50 6.55 -3.18 0.55
C LEU A 50 7.62 -4.29 0.47
N VAL A 51 7.62 -5.24 1.42
CA VAL A 51 8.48 -6.43 1.37
C VAL A 51 8.08 -7.33 0.20
N ALA A 52 6.80 -7.63 0.01
CA ALA A 52 6.32 -8.45 -1.10
C ALA A 52 6.69 -7.86 -2.47
N LEU A 53 6.54 -6.54 -2.63
CA LEU A 53 6.94 -5.80 -3.84
C LEU A 53 8.45 -5.89 -4.08
N ARG A 54 9.27 -5.68 -3.05
CA ARG A 54 10.74 -5.80 -3.16
C ARG A 54 11.22 -7.20 -3.52
N ASN A 55 10.50 -8.22 -3.06
CA ASN A 55 10.81 -9.62 -3.35
C ASN A 55 10.33 -10.05 -4.75
N GLY A 56 9.62 -9.20 -5.48
CA GLY A 56 9.07 -9.53 -6.80
C GLY A 56 8.04 -10.66 -6.73
N ALA A 57 7.17 -10.62 -5.72
CA ALA A 57 6.12 -11.62 -5.56
C ALA A 57 5.22 -11.69 -6.81
N PRO A 58 4.65 -12.87 -7.14
CA PRO A 58 3.70 -13.00 -8.25
C PRO A 58 2.52 -12.04 -8.13
N ARG A 59 2.01 -11.54 -9.27
CA ARG A 59 0.90 -10.55 -9.30
C ARG A 59 -0.32 -10.97 -8.49
N GLY A 60 -0.67 -12.24 -8.45
CA GLY A 60 -1.79 -12.75 -7.65
C GLY A 60 -1.57 -12.61 -6.14
N GLU A 61 -0.35 -12.86 -5.67
CA GLU A 61 0.02 -12.67 -4.26
C GLU A 61 0.05 -11.18 -3.91
N LEU A 62 0.57 -10.34 -4.80
CA LEU A 62 0.52 -8.88 -4.64
C LEU A 62 -0.92 -8.35 -4.60
N GLU A 63 -1.84 -8.90 -5.40
CA GLU A 63 -3.26 -8.52 -5.35
C GLU A 63 -3.93 -8.87 -4.03
N VAL A 64 -3.53 -9.97 -3.40
CA VAL A 64 -4.00 -10.35 -2.06
C VAL A 64 -3.44 -9.36 -1.04
N ALA A 65 -2.12 -9.17 -1.01
CA ALA A 65 -1.47 -8.25 -0.08
C ALA A 65 -2.04 -6.83 -0.18
N VAL A 66 -2.21 -6.29 -1.40
CA VAL A 66 -2.82 -4.96 -1.60
C VAL A 66 -4.24 -4.87 -1.03
N ARG A 67 -5.05 -5.93 -1.16
CA ARG A 67 -6.42 -5.94 -0.60
C ARG A 67 -6.41 -6.02 0.92
N GLU A 68 -5.52 -6.81 1.49
CA GLU A 68 -5.34 -6.91 2.96
C GLU A 68 -4.86 -5.58 3.54
N THR A 69 -3.90 -4.90 2.88
CA THR A 69 -3.47 -3.55 3.28
C THR A 69 -4.62 -2.54 3.20
N LEU A 70 -5.44 -2.58 2.14
CA LEU A 70 -6.62 -1.71 2.03
C LEU A 70 -7.64 -1.96 3.15
N GLU A 71 -7.85 -3.21 3.53
CA GLU A 71 -8.74 -3.57 4.64
C GLU A 71 -8.20 -3.03 5.97
N ALA A 72 -6.90 -3.22 6.25
CA ALA A 72 -6.26 -2.68 7.45
C ALA A 72 -6.37 -1.15 7.55
N LEU A 73 -6.12 -0.44 6.44
CA LEU A 73 -6.26 1.02 6.38
C LEU A 73 -7.70 1.49 6.63
N ALA A 74 -8.70 0.75 6.14
CA ALA A 74 -10.11 1.09 6.31
C ALA A 74 -10.65 0.84 7.74
N LEU A 75 -10.02 -0.06 8.50
CA LEU A 75 -10.49 -0.47 9.83
C LEU A 75 -9.98 0.43 10.98
N GLY A 76 -8.88 1.17 10.76
CA GLY A 76 -8.33 2.13 11.72
C GLY A 76 -7.48 1.51 12.82
#